data_AF-A0A7K0IWV4-F1
#
_entry.id   AF-A0A7K0IWV4-F1
#
_cell.length_a   1.000
_cell.length_b   1.000
_cell.length_c   1.000
_cell.angle_alpha   90.00
_cell.angle_beta   90.00
_cell.angle_gamma   90.00
#
_symmetry.space_group_name_H-M   'P 1'
#
loop_
_entity.id
_entity.type
_entity.pdbx_description
1 polymer ?
#
loop_
_entity_poly.entity_id
_entity_poly.type
_entity_poly.pdbx_seq_one_letter_code
_entity_poly.pdbx_strand_id
1 'polypeptide(L)'
;MKNLNVFICSLLLFVAFTVSKEVQADDSKQIPLDSLIGQYDGRMQVHSGRFSEFNYQIEIVSIDKSANTVSLTAHCQDCETKEIKRNNCAITEAKENIKFVCKKKSSDELYTFNGSALEVKGIGNKFPYTINVTKVVKK
;
A
#
# COMPACT_ATOMS: atom_id res chain seq x y z
N MET A 1 58.42 -12.65 28.83
CA MET A 1 57.02 -13.12 28.92
C MET A 1 56.20 -12.04 29.64
N LYS A 2 55.31 -11.32 28.92
CA LYS A 2 54.17 -10.54 29.50
C LYS A 2 53.39 -9.69 28.49
N ASN A 3 53.90 -9.49 27.26
CA ASN A 3 53.25 -8.57 26.30
C ASN A 3 52.52 -9.27 25.12
N LEU A 4 52.48 -10.60 25.07
CA LEU A 4 51.83 -11.34 23.97
C LEU A 4 50.33 -11.61 24.21
N ASN A 5 49.85 -11.48 25.46
CA ASN A 5 48.47 -11.83 25.83
C ASN A 5 47.46 -10.68 25.74
N VAL A 6 47.91 -9.44 25.53
CA VAL A 6 46.98 -8.29 25.48
C VAL A 6 46.44 -8.07 24.07
N PHE A 7 47.22 -8.39 23.02
CA PHE A 7 46.83 -8.17 21.63
C PHE A 7 45.79 -9.18 21.11
N ILE A 8 45.75 -10.39 21.67
CA ILE A 8 44.81 -11.44 21.25
C ILE A 8 43.41 -11.19 21.85
N CYS A 9 43.33 -10.65 23.08
CA CYS A 9 42.05 -10.34 23.72
C CYS A 9 41.33 -9.14 23.09
N SER A 10 42.06 -8.16 22.55
CA SER A 10 41.46 -7.02 21.86
C SER A 10 40.99 -7.35 20.43
N LEU A 11 41.56 -8.38 19.78
CA LEU A 11 41.12 -8.83 18.46
C LEU A 11 39.75 -9.55 18.50
N LEU A 12 39.48 -10.31 19.57
CA LEU A 12 38.20 -11.03 19.71
C LEU A 12 37.01 -10.09 20.01
N LEU A 13 37.25 -8.93 20.62
CA LEU A 13 36.21 -7.92 20.86
C LEU A 13 35.78 -7.18 19.58
N PHE A 14 36.68 -7.04 18.60
CA PHE A 14 36.34 -6.42 17.32
C PHE A 14 35.54 -7.35 16.40
N VAL A 15 35.77 -8.66 16.48
CA VAL A 15 35.01 -9.66 15.70
C VAL A 15 33.60 -9.87 16.28
N ALA A 16 33.41 -9.71 17.60
CA ALA A 16 32.07 -9.77 18.20
C ALA A 16 31.17 -8.57 17.80
N PHE A 17 31.77 -7.40 17.50
CA PHE A 17 31.00 -6.20 17.11
C PHE A 17 30.73 -6.09 15.61
N THR A 18 31.47 -6.79 14.75
CA THR A 18 31.22 -6.73 13.29
C THR A 18 30.19 -7.73 12.79
N VAL A 19 29.81 -8.75 13.58
CA VAL A 19 28.80 -9.75 13.19
C VAL A 19 27.37 -9.33 13.57
N SER A 20 27.18 -8.24 14.31
CA SER A 20 25.83 -7.72 14.62
C SER A 20 25.20 -6.91 13.47
N LYS A 21 25.77 -6.92 12.26
CA LYS A 21 25.28 -6.13 11.11
C LYS A 21 24.52 -6.91 10.04
N GLU A 22 24.19 -8.18 10.27
CA GLU A 22 23.46 -8.98 9.27
C GLU A 22 22.36 -9.87 9.86
N VAL A 23 21.42 -9.30 10.64
CA VAL A 23 20.07 -9.90 10.74
C VAL A 23 19.03 -8.80 10.98
N GLN A 24 18.74 -8.03 9.94
CA GLN A 24 17.35 -7.73 9.63
C GLN A 24 17.14 -8.18 8.18
N ALA A 25 17.13 -9.50 7.99
CA ALA A 25 16.27 -10.05 6.97
C ALA A 25 14.86 -9.63 7.38
N ASP A 26 14.43 -8.50 6.83
CA ASP A 26 13.05 -8.07 6.79
C ASP A 26 12.30 -9.13 5.98
N ASP A 27 11.95 -10.21 6.67
CA ASP A 27 11.30 -11.42 6.16
C ASP A 27 9.79 -11.15 5.91
N SER A 28 9.43 -9.89 5.67
CA SER A 28 8.10 -9.54 5.21
C SER A 28 7.93 -10.11 3.81
N LYS A 29 7.16 -11.20 3.73
CA LYS A 29 6.82 -11.84 2.46
C LYS A 29 6.22 -10.79 1.53
N GLN A 30 6.94 -10.50 0.44
CA GLN A 30 6.50 -9.58 -0.59
C GLN A 30 5.10 -9.99 -1.08
N ILE A 31 4.15 -9.05 -1.05
CA ILE A 31 2.81 -9.29 -1.57
C ILE A 31 2.90 -9.36 -3.10
N PRO A 32 2.41 -10.44 -3.76
CA PRO A 32 2.45 -10.54 -5.20
C PRO A 32 1.49 -9.52 -5.84
N LEU A 33 1.94 -8.75 -6.82
CA LEU A 33 1.12 -7.71 -7.48
C LEU A 33 -0.21 -8.27 -7.99
N ASP A 34 -0.22 -9.47 -8.55
CA ASP A 34 -1.44 -10.10 -9.10
C ASP A 34 -2.53 -10.31 -8.05
N SER A 35 -2.18 -10.31 -6.75
CA SER A 35 -3.16 -10.37 -5.67
C SER A 35 -4.04 -9.12 -5.56
N LEU A 36 -3.69 -8.00 -6.21
CA LEU A 36 -4.57 -6.83 -6.27
C LEU A 36 -5.79 -7.06 -7.16
N ILE A 37 -5.70 -7.92 -8.18
CA ILE A 37 -6.80 -8.11 -9.14
C ILE A 37 -8.02 -8.66 -8.42
N GLY A 38 -9.18 -8.06 -8.66
CA GLY A 38 -10.46 -8.50 -8.13
C GLY A 38 -11.37 -7.37 -7.68
N GLN A 39 -12.50 -7.78 -7.13
CA GLN A 39 -13.53 -6.88 -6.60
C GLN A 39 -13.34 -6.68 -5.09
N TYR A 40 -13.63 -5.46 -4.65
CA TYR A 40 -13.55 -5.01 -3.27
C TYR A 40 -14.81 -4.22 -2.92
N ASP A 41 -15.41 -4.51 -1.77
CA ASP A 41 -16.62 -3.84 -1.29
C ASP A 41 -16.37 -3.25 0.10
N GLY A 42 -17.02 -2.13 0.40
CA GLY A 42 -16.88 -1.46 1.70
C GLY A 42 -17.50 -0.07 1.73
N ARG A 43 -16.82 0.87 2.38
CA ARG A 43 -17.39 2.17 2.76
C ARG A 43 -16.48 3.34 2.40
N MET A 44 -17.09 4.42 1.91
CA MET A 44 -16.45 5.72 1.78
C MET A 44 -16.95 6.63 2.90
N GLN A 45 -16.03 7.26 3.63
CA GLN A 45 -16.29 8.23 4.68
C GLN A 45 -15.83 9.60 4.24
N VAL A 46 -16.76 10.57 4.17
CA VAL A 46 -16.49 11.95 3.74
C VAL A 46 -16.62 12.89 4.92
N HIS A 47 -15.63 13.76 5.10
CA HIS A 47 -15.61 14.78 6.14
C HIS A 47 -15.89 16.14 5.50
N SER A 48 -17.17 16.49 5.36
CA SER A 48 -17.62 17.77 4.76
C SER A 48 -18.63 18.45 5.67
N GLY A 49 -18.14 19.01 6.79
CA GLY A 49 -18.97 19.67 7.82
C GLY A 49 -19.87 18.73 8.64
N ARG A 50 -20.40 17.67 8.01
CA ARG A 50 -21.04 16.51 8.62
C ARG A 50 -20.33 15.25 8.14
N PHE A 51 -20.33 14.23 9.00
CA PHE A 51 -19.82 12.91 8.65
C PHE A 51 -20.88 12.18 7.82
N SER A 52 -20.49 11.74 6.62
CA SER A 52 -21.33 10.94 5.73
C SER A 52 -20.60 9.66 5.34
N GLU A 53 -21.33 8.56 5.28
CA GLU A 53 -20.82 7.25 4.88
C GLU A 53 -21.65 6.67 3.72
N PHE A 54 -20.97 6.13 2.71
CA PHE A 54 -21.58 5.62 1.49
C PHE A 54 -21.07 4.23 1.14
N ASN A 55 -21.92 3.40 0.52
CA ASN A 55 -21.48 2.12 -0.05
C ASN A 55 -20.54 2.36 -1.23
N TYR A 56 -19.39 1.72 -1.19
CA TYR A 56 -18.35 1.90 -2.20
C TYR A 56 -17.77 0.55 -2.64
N GLN A 57 -17.59 0.40 -3.94
CA GLN A 57 -17.01 -0.78 -4.58
C GLN A 57 -15.82 -0.34 -5.43
N ILE A 58 -14.77 -1.16 -5.45
CA ILE A 58 -13.62 -1.00 -6.33
C ILE A 58 -13.38 -2.33 -7.02
N GLU A 59 -13.19 -2.30 -8.34
CA GLU A 59 -12.72 -3.43 -9.12
C GLU A 59 -11.36 -3.08 -9.71
N ILE A 60 -10.30 -3.78 -9.30
CA ILE A 60 -9.01 -3.71 -9.97
C ILE A 60 -9.06 -4.64 -11.17
N VAL A 61 -9.07 -4.05 -12.36
CA VAL A 61 -9.32 -4.76 -13.63
C VAL A 61 -8.03 -5.31 -14.22
N SER A 62 -6.93 -4.56 -14.11
CA SER A 62 -5.66 -4.97 -14.70
C SER A 62 -4.44 -4.34 -14.01
N ILE A 63 -3.30 -5.00 -14.19
CA ILE A 63 -1.98 -4.55 -13.74
C ILE A 63 -1.02 -4.70 -14.91
N ASP A 64 -0.36 -3.60 -15.29
CA ASP A 64 0.75 -3.62 -16.24
C ASP A 64 2.06 -3.60 -15.46
N LYS A 65 2.71 -4.76 -15.38
CA LYS A 65 3.99 -4.92 -14.68
C LYS A 65 5.15 -4.21 -15.40
N SER A 66 5.05 -3.99 -16.71
CA SER A 66 6.09 -3.34 -17.51
C SER A 66 6.07 -1.82 -17.32
N ALA A 67 4.87 -1.24 -17.25
CA ALA A 67 4.68 0.18 -16.96
C ALA A 67 4.58 0.47 -15.45
N ASN A 68 4.50 -0.57 -14.62
CA ASN A 68 4.26 -0.50 -13.18
C ASN A 68 2.98 0.29 -12.84
N THR A 69 1.87 -0.05 -13.51
CA THR A 69 0.58 0.63 -13.36
C THR A 69 -0.58 -0.30 -13.06
N VAL A 70 -1.64 0.28 -12.48
CA VAL A 70 -2.91 -0.37 -12.17
C VAL A 70 -4.06 0.35 -12.87
N SER A 71 -5.05 -0.39 -13.34
CA SER A 71 -6.31 0.16 -13.82
C SER A 71 -7.48 -0.38 -13.00
N LEU A 72 -8.41 0.49 -12.64
CA LEU A 72 -9.54 0.18 -11.77
C LEU A 72 -10.82 0.91 -12.18
N THR A 73 -11.93 0.33 -11.76
CA THR A 73 -13.25 0.96 -11.78
C THR A 73 -13.75 1.07 -10.35
N ALA A 74 -14.26 2.22 -9.98
CA ALA A 74 -14.85 2.47 -8.68
C ALA A 74 -16.33 2.81 -8.83
N HIS A 75 -17.16 2.29 -7.94
CA HIS A 75 -18.59 2.53 -7.94
C HIS A 75 -19.07 3.03 -6.57
N CYS A 76 -19.80 4.15 -6.54
CA CYS A 76 -20.47 4.68 -5.35
C CYS A 76 -21.98 4.70 -5.60
N GLN A 77 -22.75 3.95 -4.82
CA GLN A 77 -24.19 3.83 -5.07
C GLN A 77 -24.96 5.14 -4.83
N ASP A 78 -24.51 5.88 -3.82
CA ASP A 78 -25.21 7.04 -3.26
C ASP A 78 -24.57 8.38 -3.65
N CYS A 79 -23.51 8.36 -4.46
CA CYS A 79 -22.85 9.56 -4.97
C CYS A 79 -23.54 10.08 -6.23
N GLU A 80 -23.37 11.37 -6.52
CA GLU A 80 -23.77 11.97 -7.80
C GLU A 80 -23.11 11.25 -8.98
N THR A 81 -21.80 11.03 -8.89
CA THR A 81 -21.05 10.22 -9.85
C THR A 81 -20.99 8.79 -9.36
N LYS A 82 -21.76 7.91 -10.02
CA LYS A 82 -21.87 6.51 -9.61
C LYS A 82 -20.68 5.65 -10.03
N GLU A 83 -20.10 5.88 -11.20
CA GLU A 83 -18.98 5.08 -11.73
C GLU A 83 -17.80 5.96 -12.11
N ILE A 84 -16.60 5.52 -11.76
CA ILE A 84 -15.34 6.22 -11.99
C ILE A 84 -14.31 5.23 -12.50
N LYS A 85 -13.77 5.45 -13.70
CA LYS A 85 -12.65 4.68 -14.24
C LYS A 85 -11.33 5.40 -13.99
N ARG A 86 -10.32 4.66 -13.55
CA ARG A 86 -8.94 5.13 -13.37
C ARG A 86 -8.02 4.20 -14.13
N ASN A 87 -7.29 4.76 -15.08
CA ASN A 87 -6.31 4.02 -15.87
C ASN A 87 -4.91 4.53 -15.52
N ASN A 88 -3.92 3.65 -15.62
CA ASN A 88 -2.51 3.99 -15.47
C ASN A 88 -2.16 4.61 -14.09
N CYS A 89 -2.77 4.12 -13.01
CA CYS A 89 -2.38 4.53 -11.67
C CYS A 89 -1.00 3.96 -11.33
N ALA A 90 -0.05 4.82 -10.97
CA ALA A 90 1.35 4.43 -10.82
C ALA A 90 1.59 3.69 -9.50
N ILE A 91 2.18 2.49 -9.55
CA ILE A 91 2.61 1.75 -8.37
C ILE A 91 3.87 2.42 -7.82
N THR A 92 3.85 2.78 -6.55
CA THR A 92 4.93 3.50 -5.85
C THR A 92 5.67 2.61 -4.84
N GLU A 93 5.03 1.56 -4.35
CA GLU A 93 5.61 0.60 -3.39
C GLU A 93 4.98 -0.77 -3.61
N ALA A 94 5.77 -1.86 -3.49
CA ALA A 94 5.30 -3.22 -3.68
C ALA A 94 6.04 -4.24 -2.78
N LYS A 95 6.28 -3.86 -1.52
CA LYS A 95 6.96 -4.69 -0.52
C LYS A 95 5.96 -5.28 0.47
N GLU A 96 5.95 -4.77 1.71
CA GLU A 96 5.02 -5.14 2.78
C GLU A 96 3.59 -4.75 2.45
N ASN A 97 3.43 -3.62 1.75
CA ASN A 97 2.18 -3.13 1.22
C ASN A 97 2.37 -2.80 -0.26
N ILE A 98 1.29 -2.84 -1.01
CA ILE A 98 1.27 -2.34 -2.38
C ILE A 98 0.60 -0.97 -2.37
N LYS A 99 1.34 0.06 -2.74
CA LYS A 99 0.84 1.44 -2.83
C LYS A 99 0.82 1.88 -4.28
N PHE A 100 -0.25 2.55 -4.66
CA PHE A 100 -0.36 3.15 -5.99
C PHE A 100 -1.13 4.46 -5.95
N VAL A 101 -0.83 5.36 -6.89
CA VAL A 101 -1.41 6.70 -6.96
C VAL A 101 -2.16 6.89 -8.27
N CYS A 102 -3.44 7.26 -8.17
CA CYS A 102 -4.22 7.71 -9.31
C CYS A 102 -4.26 9.24 -9.32
N LYS A 103 -3.61 9.88 -10.29
CA LYS A 103 -3.61 11.34 -10.41
C LYS A 103 -4.93 11.89 -10.95
N LYS A 104 -5.34 13.06 -10.47
CA LYS A 104 -6.44 13.82 -11.09
C LYS A 104 -6.10 15.31 -11.17
N LYS A 105 -6.93 16.06 -11.90
CA LYS A 105 -6.80 17.51 -12.01
C LYS A 105 -6.90 18.24 -10.67
N SER A 106 -7.75 17.76 -9.76
CA SER A 106 -8.09 18.46 -8.52
C SER A 106 -7.70 17.72 -7.23
N SER A 107 -7.44 16.41 -7.31
CA SER A 107 -6.97 15.63 -6.17
C SER A 107 -6.41 14.29 -6.59
N ASP A 108 -5.28 13.93 -6.01
CA ASP A 108 -4.68 12.62 -6.20
C ASP A 108 -5.33 11.63 -5.22
N GLU A 109 -5.40 10.36 -5.59
CA GLU A 109 -5.85 9.28 -4.72
C GLU A 109 -4.67 8.36 -4.44
N LEU A 110 -4.33 8.19 -3.16
CA LEU A 110 -3.35 7.19 -2.71
C LEU A 110 -4.09 5.95 -2.24
N TYR A 111 -3.76 4.82 -2.84
CA TYR A 111 -4.28 3.51 -2.51
C TYR A 111 -3.20 2.71 -1.77
N THR A 112 -3.58 2.01 -0.71
CA THR A 112 -2.69 1.11 0.06
C THR A 112 -3.37 -0.24 0.24
N PHE A 113 -2.73 -1.30 -0.27
CA PHE A 113 -3.18 -2.67 -0.16
C PHE A 113 -2.29 -3.47 0.79
N ASN A 114 -2.91 -4.18 1.72
CA ASN A 114 -2.25 -4.95 2.78
C ASN A 114 -2.50 -6.47 2.69
N GLY A 115 -2.88 -6.96 1.50
CA GLY A 115 -3.13 -8.39 1.25
C GLY A 115 -4.60 -8.80 1.30
N SER A 116 -5.47 -8.03 1.96
CA SER A 116 -6.91 -8.34 2.06
C SER A 116 -7.82 -7.12 1.93
N ALA A 117 -7.33 -5.95 2.32
CA ALA A 117 -8.07 -4.69 2.27
C ALA A 117 -7.33 -3.64 1.45
N LEU A 118 -8.11 -2.72 0.90
CA LEU A 118 -7.63 -1.55 0.18
C LEU A 118 -8.14 -0.30 0.91
N GLU A 119 -7.20 0.52 1.35
CA GLU A 119 -7.47 1.85 1.91
C GLU A 119 -7.16 2.90 0.85
N VAL A 120 -8.06 3.88 0.67
CA VAL A 120 -7.89 4.98 -0.27
C VAL A 120 -7.98 6.31 0.47
N LYS A 121 -7.01 7.19 0.24
CA LYS A 121 -7.02 8.57 0.75
C LYS A 121 -7.02 9.55 -0.40
N GLY A 122 -8.00 10.45 -0.40
CA GLY A 122 -7.99 11.60 -1.30
C GLY A 122 -7.02 12.69 -0.83
N ILE A 123 -5.92 12.89 -1.55
CA ILE A 123 -4.88 13.89 -1.26
C ILE A 123 -5.22 15.22 -1.96
N GLY A 124 -5.15 16.32 -1.22
CA GLY A 124 -5.38 17.67 -1.76
C GLY A 124 -6.85 18.03 -1.99
N ASN A 125 -7.79 17.20 -1.54
CA ASN A 125 -9.22 17.54 -1.62
C ASN A 125 -9.60 18.62 -0.60
N LYS A 126 -10.45 19.56 -1.04
CA LYS A 126 -11.16 20.48 -0.16
C LYS A 126 -11.99 19.74 0.92
N PHE A 127 -12.46 18.54 0.58
CA PHE A 127 -13.20 17.65 1.48
C PHE A 127 -12.45 16.31 1.58
N PRO A 128 -11.71 16.07 2.67
CA PRO A 128 -10.99 14.83 2.83
C PRO A 128 -11.98 13.66 2.96
N TYR A 129 -11.66 12.57 2.29
CA TYR A 129 -12.39 11.32 2.39
C TYR A 129 -11.42 10.15 2.52
N THR A 130 -11.89 9.10 3.17
CA THR A 130 -11.21 7.81 3.26
C THR A 130 -12.15 6.73 2.75
N ILE A 131 -11.63 5.78 1.97
CA ILE A 131 -12.38 4.62 1.51
C ILE A 131 -11.70 3.39 2.10
N ASN A 132 -12.47 2.53 2.74
CA ASN A 132 -12.00 1.26 3.27
C ASN A 132 -12.84 0.14 2.63
N VAL A 133 -12.20 -0.71 1.83
CA VAL A 133 -12.86 -1.84 1.16
C VAL A 133 -12.08 -3.13 1.38
N THR A 134 -12.77 -4.26 1.37
CA THR A 134 -12.19 -5.60 1.55
C THR A 134 -12.44 -6.45 0.33
N LYS A 135 -11.47 -7.30 -0.02
CA LYS A 135 -11.55 -8.17 -1.19
C LYS A 135 -12.71 -9.15 -1.07
N VAL A 136 -13.53 -9.23 -2.11
CA VAL A 136 -14.65 -10.17 -2.20
C VAL A 136 -14.12 -11.52 -2.66
N VAL A 137 -14.21 -12.54 -1.79
CA VAL A 137 -13.88 -13.92 -2.15
C VAL A 137 -15.18 -14.60 -2.61
N LYS A 138 -15.31 -14.83 -3.92
CA LYS A 138 -16.43 -15.61 -4.46
C LYS A 138 -16.31 -17.05 -3.93
N LYS A 139 -17.35 -17.52 -3.23
CA LYS A 139 -17.50 -18.91 -2.78
C LYS A 139 -18.06 -19.78 -3.88
#